data_AF-A0A8S4S7F2-F1
#
_entry.id   AF-A0A8S4S7F2-F1
#
_cell.length_a   1.000
_cell.length_b   1.000
_cell.length_c   1.000
_cell.angle_alpha   90.00
_cell.angle_beta   90.00
_cell.angle_gamma   90.00
#
_symmetry.space_group_name_H-M   'P 1'
#
loop_
_entity.id
_entity.type
_entity.pdbx_description
1 polymer ?
#
loop_
_entity_poly.entity_id
_entity_poly.type
_entity_poly.pdbx_seq_one_letter_code
_entity_poly.pdbx_strand_id
1 'polypeptide(L)' 'MFNLKLQDTDLCRLCKEAAETPLHLICSCPALMHKRSTLLGKHIMQPEDAKFLPARKVLLFLKATNACLEI' A
#
# COMPACT_ATOMS: atom_id res chain seq x y z
N MET A 1 18.26 18.64 8.83
CA MET A 1 18.88 17.35 8.45
C MET A 1 17.76 16.43 8.01
N PHE A 2 17.59 16.24 6.69
CA PHE A 2 16.60 15.30 6.16
C PHE A 2 17.29 13.94 5.99
N ASN A 3 16.94 12.97 6.83
CA ASN A 3 17.45 11.60 6.73
C ASN A 3 16.76 10.89 5.57
N LEU A 4 17.22 11.13 4.34
CA LEU A 4 16.97 10.25 3.20
C LEU A 4 17.86 9.01 3.37
N LYS A 5 17.47 8.10 4.27
CA LYS A 5 17.97 6.73 4.22
C LYS A 5 17.32 6.07 3.00
N LEU A 6 17.99 6.18 1.86
CA LEU A 6 17.85 5.23 0.76
C LEU A 6 18.09 3.85 1.36
N GLN A 7 17.00 3.15 1.65
CA GLN A 7 17.06 1.85 2.24
C GLN A 7 17.27 0.87 1.09
N ASP A 8 18.50 0.35 0.95
CA ASP A 8 18.93 -0.73 0.03
C ASP A 8 18.26 -2.08 0.37
N THR A 9 16.97 -2.06 0.70
CA THR A 9 16.20 -3.26 0.96
C THR A 9 15.02 -3.25 0.02
N ASP A 10 14.85 -4.32 -0.76
CA ASP A 10 13.65 -4.54 -1.58
C ASP A 10 12.35 -4.60 -0.73
N LEU A 11 12.48 -4.59 0.60
CA LEU A 11 11.40 -4.65 1.57
C LEU A 11 10.56 -3.36 1.63
N CYS A 12 9.27 -3.56 1.85
CA CYS A 12 8.26 -2.52 2.02
C CYS A 12 8.66 -1.55 3.11
N ARG A 13 8.60 -0.25 2.80
CA ARG A 13 8.99 0.81 3.73
C ARG A 13 8.07 0.88 4.95
N LEU A 14 6.87 0.32 4.85
CA LEU A 14 5.84 0.36 5.88
C LEU A 14 5.91 -0.86 6.82
N CYS A 15 5.86 -2.08 6.27
CA CYS A 15 5.85 -3.30 7.09
C CYS A 15 7.23 -3.95 7.25
N LYS A 16 8.20 -3.68 6.37
CA LYS A 16 9.54 -4.29 6.36
C LYS A 16 9.55 -5.82 6.21
N GLU A 17 8.46 -6.43 5.76
CA GLU A 17 8.30 -7.90 5.72
C GLU A 17 8.31 -8.50 4.31
N ALA A 18 7.89 -7.75 3.29
CA ALA A 18 7.78 -8.23 1.90
C ALA A 18 8.12 -7.12 0.91
N ALA A 19 8.30 -7.45 -0.36
CA ALA A 19 8.69 -6.45 -1.35
C ALA A 19 7.68 -5.30 -1.50
N GLU A 20 8.14 -4.04 -1.61
CA GLU A 20 7.24 -2.92 -1.88
C GLU A 20 6.71 -2.99 -3.30
N THR A 21 5.50 -3.50 -3.48
CA THR A 21 4.81 -3.49 -4.77
C THR A 21 3.42 -2.87 -4.61
N PRO A 22 2.83 -2.30 -5.68
CA PRO A 22 1.45 -1.82 -5.63
C PRO A 22 0.47 -2.91 -5.16
N LEU A 23 0.68 -4.16 -5.61
CA LEU A 23 -0.12 -5.30 -5.15
C LEU A 23 0.08 -5.59 -3.67
N HIS A 24 1.32 -5.56 -3.15
CA HIS A 24 1.55 -5.71 -1.71
C HIS A 24 0.80 -4.63 -0.93
N LEU A 25 0.95 -3.35 -1.30
CA LEU A 25 0.31 -2.23 -0.61
C LEU A 25 -1.22 -2.33 -0.65
N ILE A 26 -1.79 -2.57 -1.84
CA ILE A 26 -3.22 -2.64 -2.07
C ILE A 26 -3.83 -3.91 -1.47
N CYS A 27 -3.16 -5.06 -1.50
CA CYS A 27 -3.79 -6.34 -1.21
C CYS A 27 -3.47 -6.90 0.18
N SER A 28 -2.22 -6.79 0.64
CA SER A 28 -1.75 -7.63 1.76
C SER A 28 -0.82 -6.97 2.76
N CYS A 29 -0.38 -5.72 2.54
CA CYS A 29 0.52 -5.03 3.46
C CYS A 29 -0.10 -4.94 4.87
N PRO A 30 0.52 -5.53 5.91
CA PRO A 30 -0.04 -5.56 7.26
C PRO A 30 -0.18 -4.16 7.86
N ALA A 31 0.81 -3.30 7.61
CA ALA A 31 0.81 -1.90 8.07
C ALA A 31 -0.38 -1.08 7.50
N LEU A 32 -0.97 -1.53 6.38
CA LEU A 32 -2.10 -0.86 5.73
C LEU A 32 -3.45 -1.56 5.99
N MET A 33 -3.50 -2.62 6.80
CA MET A 33 -4.70 -3.43 7.02
C MET A 33 -5.91 -2.61 7.47
N HIS A 34 -5.73 -1.67 8.39
CA HIS A 34 -6.83 -0.83 8.87
C HIS A 34 -7.31 0.15 7.79
N LYS A 35 -6.39 0.88 7.14
CA LYS A 35 -6.72 1.81 6.05
C LYS A 35 -7.38 1.10 4.87
N ARG A 36 -6.95 -0.12 4.56
CA ARG A 36 -7.50 -0.96 3.50
C ARG A 36 -8.94 -1.37 3.82
N SER A 37 -9.22 -1.79 5.05
CA SER A 37 -10.58 -2.08 5.48
C SER A 37 -11.49 -0.85 5.41
N THR A 38 -11.02 0.29 5.90
CA THR A 38 -11.80 1.54 5.90
C THR A 38 -12.09 2.08 4.50
N LEU A 39 -11.12 2.02 3.57
CA LEU A 39 -11.24 2.68 2.26
C LEU A 39 -11.60 1.71 1.12
N LEU A 40 -11.10 0.48 1.17
CA LEU A 40 -11.31 -0.55 0.15
C LEU A 40 -12.33 -1.61 0.60
N GLY A 41 -12.68 -1.68 1.89
CA GLY A 41 -13.74 -2.54 2.42
C GLY A 41 -13.31 -3.95 2.82
N LYS A 42 -12.01 -4.29 2.73
CA LYS A 42 -11.47 -5.61 3.09
C LYS A 42 -10.13 -5.46 3.81
N HIS A 43 -9.85 -6.31 4.79
CA HIS A 43 -8.56 -6.33 5.49
C HIS A 43 -7.43 -6.95 4.66
N ILE A 44 -7.74 -7.96 3.87
CA ILE A 44 -6.83 -8.61 2.91
C ILE A 44 -7.64 -8.80 1.63
N MET A 45 -7.01 -8.60 0.48
CA MET A 45 -7.62 -8.82 -0.83
C MET A 45 -6.75 -9.75 -1.65
N GLN A 46 -7.38 -10.49 -2.56
CA GLN A 46 -6.64 -11.21 -3.59
C GLN A 46 -6.33 -10.25 -4.76
N PRO A 47 -5.28 -10.50 -5.56
CA PRO A 47 -4.98 -9.69 -6.75
C PRO A 47 -6.17 -9.58 -7.72
N GLU A 48 -7.01 -10.60 -7.78
CA GLU A 48 -8.23 -10.63 -8.60
C GLU A 48 -9.27 -9.63 -8.10
N ASP A 49 -9.42 -9.48 -6.77
CA ASP A 49 -10.33 -8.48 -6.17
C ASP A 49 -9.88 -7.06 -6.54
N ALA A 50 -8.57 -6.82 -6.60
CA ALA A 50 -8.01 -5.49 -6.87
C ALA A 50 -8.37 -4.98 -8.27
N LYS A 51 -8.55 -5.88 -9.25
CA LYS A 51 -8.93 -5.55 -10.63
C LYS A 51 -10.33 -4.93 -10.72
N PHE A 52 -11.22 -5.26 -9.78
CA PHE A 52 -12.59 -4.77 -9.76
C PHE A 52 -12.80 -3.57 -8.82
N LEU A 53 -11.73 -3.05 -8.20
CA LEU A 53 -11.83 -1.90 -7.33
C LEU A 53 -12.15 -0.63 -8.13
N PRO A 54 -13.09 0.20 -7.66
CA PRO A 54 -13.32 1.51 -8.26
C PRO A 54 -12.05 2.35 -8.18
N ALA A 55 -11.60 2.90 -9.31
CA ALA A 55 -10.39 3.72 -9.39
C ALA A 55 -10.37 4.85 -8.33
N ARG A 56 -11.52 5.46 -8.06
CA ARG A 56 -11.68 6.48 -7.01
C ARG A 56 -11.29 5.97 -5.62
N LYS A 57 -11.66 4.73 -5.25
CA LYS A 57 -11.30 4.15 -3.95
C LYS A 57 -9.80 3.86 -3.87
N VAL A 58 -9.21 3.35 -4.96
CA VAL A 58 -7.76 3.12 -5.05
C VAL A 58 -6.99 4.44 -4.89
N LEU A 59 -7.39 5.50 -5.59
CA LEU A 59 -6.76 6.81 -5.47
C LEU A 59 -6.87 7.41 -4.06
N LEU A 60 -8.03 7.28 -3.40
CA LEU A 60 -8.20 7.72 -2.02
C LEU A 60 -7.30 6.92 -1.07
N PHE A 61 -7.18 5.61 -1.27
CA PHE A 61 -6.31 4.75 -0.48
C PHE A 61 -4.83 5.14 -0.64
N LEU A 62 -4.33 5.32 -1.86
CA LEU A 62 -2.95 5.72 -2.10
C LEU A 62 -2.63 7.09 -1.47
N LYS A 63 -3.51 8.08 -1.65
CA LYS A 63 -3.39 9.39 -0.99
C LYS A 63 -3.33 9.28 0.53
N ALA A 64 -4.15 8.41 1.13
CA ALA A 64 -4.23 8.25 2.59
C ALA A 64 -3.04 7.46 3.17
N THR A 65 -2.23 6.80 2.36
CA THR A 65 -1.15 5.91 2.79
C THR A 65 0.24 6.50 2.56
N ASN A 66 0.34 7.68 1.94
CA ASN A 66 1.58 8.25 1.39
C ASN A 66 2.37 7.25 0.50
N ALA A 67 1.72 6.17 0.08
CA ALA A 67 2.27 5.22 -0.86
C ALA A 67 2.21 5.88 -2.24
N CYS A 68 3.37 6.01 -2.89
CA CYS A 68 3.54 6.66 -4.20
C CYS A 68 3.43 8.20 -4.24
N LEU A 69 3.95 8.94 -3.25
CA LEU A 69 4.15 10.40 -3.34
C LEU A 69 5.56 10.84 -3.76
N GLU A 70 6.38 9.93 -4.27
CA GLU A 70 7.61 10.28 -4.98
C GLU A 70 7.37 9.93 -6.44
N ILE A 71 6.81 10.90 -7.18
CA ILE A 71 6.84 10.93 -8.65
C ILE A 71 8.25 11.39 -9.05
#